data_AF-B4P0E1-F1
#
_entry.id   AF-B4P0E1-F1
#
_cell.length_a   1.000
_cell.length_b   1.000
_cell.length_c   1.000
_cell.angle_alpha   90.00
_cell.angle_beta   90.00
_cell.angle_gamma   90.00
#
_symmetry.space_group_name_H-M   'P 1'
#
loop_
_entity.id
_entity.type
_entity.pdbx_description
1 polymer ?
#
loop_
_entity_poly.entity_id
_entity_poly.type
_entity_poly.pdbx_seq_one_letter_code
_entity_poly.pdbx_strand_id
1 'polypeptide(L)'
;MGTEAEQPSPPSPPAQQQEQTNPPLWNAQNQKPARLYRLVLFFIAGSLAAWTIHALSNSNLVWKLRQLHHLPTAHYLQTRDEFAVYSVEELNAFKEIYDKSVSDSVGASYTKDEQTSINEALVSLRMAQDMYLAGKDDKASRLFEHALALAPRHPEVLLRYGEFLEHSQRNIVLADQYYFQALTISPSNSEALANRQRTADVVQTLDERRLQSLDSKRDALSAIHESNGALRRAKKEAYFQHIYHSVGIEGNTMTLAQTRSILETRMAVDGKSIDEHNEILGMDLAMKYINASLVQKIDITIKDILELHRRVLGHVDPIEGGEFRRNQVYVGGHVPPGPGDLALLMQRFERWLNSEHSSTLHPVNYAALAHYKLVHIHPFIDGNGRTSRLLMNTLLMRAGYPPVIIPKQQRNKYYHFLKLANEGDIRPFVRFIADCTEKTLDLYLWATSDLPQQIPMLIQTESEAGERLAQMQSPNVAQRSSILEFYESGSGALP
;
A
#
# COMPACT_ATOMS: atom_id res chain seq x y z
N MET A 1 -87.39 12.93 -3.66
CA MET A 1 -86.62 13.36 -2.47
C MET A 1 -85.44 14.16 -3.03
N GLY A 2 -85.55 15.46 -3.34
CA GLY A 2 -85.94 16.59 -2.48
C GLY A 2 -84.68 17.04 -1.73
N THR A 3 -84.13 18.27 -1.85
CA THR A 3 -84.65 19.59 -2.34
C THR A 3 -83.47 20.37 -2.98
N GLU A 4 -83.53 20.84 -4.24
CA GLU A 4 -84.05 22.14 -4.72
C GLU A 4 -83.43 23.42 -4.10
N ALA A 5 -82.59 24.12 -4.90
CA ALA A 5 -82.44 25.59 -4.98
C ALA A 5 -81.56 25.94 -6.21
N GLU A 6 -82.06 26.75 -7.16
CA GLU A 6 -81.40 27.03 -8.45
C GLU A 6 -81.59 28.52 -8.87
N GLN A 7 -80.72 28.98 -9.80
CA GLN A 7 -80.82 30.23 -10.62
C GLN A 7 -80.51 31.59 -9.96
N PRO A 8 -80.21 32.68 -10.74
CA PRO A 8 -80.02 32.75 -12.21
C PRO A 8 -78.69 33.40 -12.72
N SER A 9 -78.33 33.08 -13.97
CA SER A 9 -77.48 33.88 -14.90
C SER A 9 -78.41 34.74 -15.82
N PRO A 10 -78.00 35.69 -16.71
CA PRO A 10 -76.85 35.73 -17.67
C PRO A 10 -76.22 37.18 -17.77
N PRO A 11 -75.60 37.74 -18.85
CA PRO A 11 -75.26 37.23 -20.20
C PRO A 11 -73.82 37.53 -20.74
N SER A 12 -73.55 37.05 -21.96
CA SER A 12 -72.38 37.33 -22.83
C SER A 12 -72.76 38.23 -24.02
N PRO A 13 -71.86 38.62 -24.96
CA PRO A 13 -70.39 38.69 -24.91
C PRO A 13 -69.97 40.20 -24.92
N PRO A 14 -69.39 40.89 -25.94
CA PRO A 14 -68.73 40.54 -27.21
C PRO A 14 -67.18 40.61 -27.13
N ALA A 15 -66.47 40.62 -28.27
CA ALA A 15 -65.03 40.85 -28.38
C ALA A 15 -64.69 42.30 -28.81
N GLN A 16 -63.57 42.85 -28.33
CA GLN A 16 -62.96 44.07 -28.87
C GLN A 16 -61.50 43.81 -29.27
N GLN A 17 -61.09 44.43 -30.37
CA GLN A 17 -59.86 44.14 -31.09
C GLN A 17 -58.65 44.90 -30.51
N GLN A 18 -57.46 44.47 -30.92
CA GLN A 18 -56.17 44.98 -30.48
C GLN A 18 -55.97 46.46 -30.82
N GLU A 19 -55.52 47.25 -29.85
CA GLU A 19 -54.92 48.56 -30.12
C GLU A 19 -53.63 48.71 -29.29
N GLN A 20 -52.49 48.74 -29.97
CA GLN A 20 -51.17 48.92 -29.36
C GLN A 20 -50.97 50.39 -29.00
N THR A 21 -50.89 50.73 -27.72
CA THR A 21 -50.54 52.09 -27.27
C THR A 21 -49.47 52.04 -26.17
N ASN A 22 -48.35 52.76 -26.40
CA ASN A 22 -47.25 52.91 -25.46
C ASN A 22 -47.48 54.11 -24.51
N PRO A 23 -47.27 53.95 -23.19
CA PRO A 23 -46.98 55.04 -22.24
C PRO A 23 -45.50 54.96 -21.75
N PRO A 24 -44.92 56.00 -21.11
CA PRO A 24 -43.83 56.73 -21.77
C PRO A 24 -42.41 56.51 -21.19
N LEU A 25 -41.40 56.81 -22.02
CA LEU A 25 -39.97 56.83 -21.70
C LEU A 25 -39.57 57.96 -20.73
N TRP A 26 -39.38 57.69 -19.43
CA TRP A 26 -38.53 58.54 -18.57
C TRP A 26 -37.67 57.69 -17.59
N ASN A 27 -36.35 57.89 -17.67
CA ASN A 27 -35.32 57.67 -16.63
C ASN A 27 -35.06 56.26 -16.06
N ALA A 28 -34.51 55.36 -16.89
CA ALA A 28 -33.84 54.13 -16.45
C ALA A 28 -32.31 54.14 -16.70
N GLN A 29 -31.56 55.10 -16.12
CA GLN A 29 -30.12 55.25 -16.38
C GLN A 29 -29.17 55.12 -15.16
N ASN A 30 -29.69 54.99 -13.92
CA ASN A 30 -28.87 54.98 -12.69
C ASN A 30 -28.72 53.61 -11.96
N GLN A 31 -29.14 52.48 -12.55
CA GLN A 31 -29.03 51.16 -11.88
C GLN A 31 -27.75 50.36 -12.20
N LYS A 32 -26.87 50.82 -13.10
CA LYS A 32 -25.62 50.12 -13.44
C LYS A 32 -24.57 49.99 -12.31
N PRO A 33 -24.35 50.96 -11.38
CA PRO A 33 -23.31 50.79 -10.36
C PRO A 33 -23.65 49.69 -9.34
N ALA A 34 -24.93 49.43 -9.06
CA ALA A 34 -25.34 48.47 -8.03
C ALA A 34 -24.99 47.00 -8.37
N ARG A 35 -25.04 46.60 -9.65
CA ARG A 35 -24.60 45.25 -10.07
C ARG A 35 -23.09 45.09 -10.00
N LEU A 36 -22.33 46.13 -10.36
CA LEU A 36 -20.86 46.10 -10.31
C LEU A 36 -20.37 46.01 -8.86
N TYR A 37 -20.94 46.81 -7.96
CA TYR A 37 -20.65 46.73 -6.51
C TYR A 37 -20.94 45.34 -5.92
N ARG A 38 -22.05 44.68 -6.30
CA ARG A 38 -22.33 43.30 -5.85
C ARG A 38 -21.29 42.31 -6.36
N LEU A 39 -20.88 42.39 -7.62
CA LEU A 39 -19.83 41.51 -8.18
C LEU A 39 -18.48 41.69 -7.48
N VAL A 40 -18.08 42.94 -7.21
CA VAL A 40 -16.85 43.24 -6.45
C VAL A 40 -16.93 42.72 -5.01
N LEU A 41 -18.07 42.88 -4.33
CA LEU A 41 -18.28 42.33 -2.99
C LEU A 41 -18.21 40.79 -2.97
N PHE A 42 -18.79 40.11 -3.96
CA PHE A 42 -18.65 38.64 -4.08
C PHE A 42 -17.20 38.21 -4.28
N PHE A 43 -16.42 38.92 -5.11
CA PHE A 43 -14.99 38.63 -5.30
C PHE A 43 -14.17 38.86 -4.03
N ILE A 44 -14.40 39.96 -3.31
CA ILE A 44 -13.71 40.25 -2.04
C ILE A 44 -14.06 39.20 -0.98
N ALA A 45 -15.33 38.80 -0.86
CA ALA A 45 -15.77 37.76 0.06
C ALA A 45 -15.16 36.38 -0.29
N GLY A 46 -15.09 36.01 -1.57
CA GLY A 46 -14.44 34.78 -2.02
C GLY A 46 -12.95 34.75 -1.73
N SER A 47 -12.23 35.85 -1.99
CA SER A 47 -10.80 35.97 -1.68
C SER A 47 -10.51 35.95 -0.19
N LEU A 48 -11.35 36.59 0.64
CA LEU A 48 -11.24 36.52 2.10
C LEU A 48 -11.51 35.09 2.60
N ALA A 49 -12.52 34.40 2.08
CA ALA A 49 -12.79 33.01 2.43
C ALA A 49 -11.58 32.12 2.08
N ALA A 50 -11.05 32.21 0.86
CA ALA A 50 -9.87 31.45 0.45
C ALA A 50 -8.63 31.75 1.33
N TRP A 51 -8.40 33.03 1.66
CA TRP A 51 -7.30 33.41 2.56
C TRP A 51 -7.50 32.88 3.98
N THR A 52 -8.72 32.93 4.54
CA THR A 52 -9.00 32.35 5.86
C THR A 52 -8.85 30.83 5.89
N ILE A 53 -9.27 30.12 4.83
CA ILE A 53 -9.07 28.67 4.70
C ILE A 53 -7.57 28.34 4.64
N HIS A 54 -6.79 29.09 3.85
CA HIS A 54 -5.34 28.89 3.78
C HIS A 54 -4.63 29.23 5.10
N ALA A 55 -5.05 30.30 5.78
CA ALA A 55 -4.53 30.68 7.09
C ALA A 55 -4.90 29.67 8.19
N LEU A 56 -6.11 29.09 8.17
CA LEU A 56 -6.52 28.01 9.06
C LEU A 56 -5.73 26.72 8.79
N SER A 57 -5.49 26.39 7.51
CA SER A 57 -4.63 25.25 7.13
C SER A 57 -3.20 25.42 7.64
N ASN A 58 -2.58 26.58 7.38
CA ASN A 58 -1.21 26.86 7.83
C ASN A 58 -1.09 27.00 9.36
N SER A 59 -2.09 27.59 10.05
CA SER A 59 -2.06 27.71 11.51
C SER A 59 -2.27 26.37 12.21
N ASN A 60 -3.10 25.47 11.65
CA ASN A 60 -3.16 24.07 12.09
C ASN A 60 -1.82 23.35 11.93
N LEU A 61 -1.05 23.64 10.87
CA LEU A 61 0.31 23.13 10.69
C LEU A 61 1.24 23.59 11.84
N VAL A 62 1.22 24.89 12.17
CA VAL A 62 2.04 25.47 13.25
C VAL A 62 1.60 25.01 14.64
N TRP A 63 0.30 24.78 14.87
CA TRP A 63 -0.21 24.23 16.13
C TRP A 63 0.14 22.75 16.31
N LYS A 64 0.03 21.93 15.24
CA LYS A 64 0.53 20.54 15.23
C LYS A 64 2.02 20.48 15.57
N LEU A 65 2.84 21.36 15.01
CA LEU A 65 4.28 21.43 15.30
C LEU A 65 4.58 21.80 16.78
N ARG A 66 3.77 22.65 17.42
CA ARG A 66 3.99 23.04 18.84
C ARG A 66 3.57 22.00 19.86
N GLN A 67 2.60 21.12 19.58
CA GLN A 67 2.15 20.12 20.56
C GLN A 67 3.07 18.89 20.67
N LEU A 68 4.07 18.71 19.81
CA LEU A 68 4.91 17.50 19.80
C LEU A 68 6.07 17.48 20.82
N HIS A 69 6.30 18.57 21.56
CA HIS A 69 7.47 18.73 22.44
C HIS A 69 7.38 18.08 23.84
N HIS A 70 6.28 17.41 24.20
CA HIS A 70 6.04 16.94 25.57
C HIS A 70 5.58 15.47 25.69
N LEU A 71 5.77 14.66 24.65
CA LEU A 71 5.45 13.22 24.67
C LEU A 71 6.72 12.37 24.96
N PRO A 72 6.61 11.26 25.72
CA PRO A 72 7.74 10.36 25.98
C PRO A 72 8.36 9.81 24.69
N THR A 73 9.69 9.65 24.68
CA THR A 73 10.50 9.32 23.48
C THR A 73 10.02 8.10 22.69
N ALA A 74 9.38 7.13 23.35
CA ALA A 74 8.82 5.92 22.73
C ALA A 74 7.61 6.19 21.80
N HIS A 75 6.97 7.36 21.84
CA HIS A 75 5.85 7.70 20.94
C HIS A 75 6.29 8.37 19.62
N TYR A 76 7.53 8.85 19.51
CA TYR A 76 7.94 9.68 18.37
C TYR A 76 8.02 8.93 17.03
N LEU A 77 8.01 7.60 17.04
CA LEU A 77 8.17 6.76 15.85
C LEU A 77 6.89 6.61 15.01
N GLN A 78 5.70 6.89 15.55
CA GLN A 78 4.45 6.76 14.78
C GLN A 78 3.72 8.09 14.57
N THR A 79 3.88 9.08 15.45
CA THR A 79 2.99 10.26 15.50
C THR A 79 3.23 11.35 14.46
N ARG A 80 4.23 11.22 13.56
CA ARG A 80 4.39 12.09 12.38
C ARG A 80 4.02 11.43 11.05
N ASP A 81 3.97 10.11 10.98
CA ASP A 81 3.67 9.40 9.74
C ASP A 81 2.15 9.28 9.55
N GLU A 82 1.63 9.69 8.39
CA GLU A 82 0.24 9.42 7.95
C GLU A 82 -0.07 7.91 7.88
N PHE A 83 0.97 7.09 7.99
CA PHE A 83 0.98 5.64 8.03
C PHE A 83 0.85 5.05 9.44
N ALA A 84 0.58 5.86 10.48
CA ALA A 84 0.19 5.36 11.78
C ALA A 84 -1.04 4.43 11.64
N VAL A 85 -0.80 3.11 11.61
CA VAL A 85 -1.82 2.11 11.31
C VAL A 85 -2.97 2.17 12.32
N TYR A 86 -2.69 2.61 13.53
CA TYR A 86 -3.63 2.71 14.63
C TYR A 86 -3.47 4.08 15.28
N SER A 87 -4.57 4.67 15.75
CA SER A 87 -4.47 5.80 16.68
C SER A 87 -3.75 5.36 17.97
N VAL A 88 -3.24 6.30 18.77
CA VAL A 88 -2.61 5.97 20.06
C VAL A 88 -3.60 5.20 20.97
N GLU A 89 -4.89 5.52 20.90
CA GLU A 89 -5.98 4.83 21.61
C GLU A 89 -6.18 3.40 21.09
N GLU A 90 -6.15 3.21 19.77
CA GLU A 90 -6.21 1.88 19.16
C GLU A 90 -4.97 1.06 19.51
N LEU A 91 -3.76 1.62 19.44
CA LEU A 91 -2.51 0.96 19.87
C LEU A 91 -2.55 0.56 21.34
N ASN A 92 -3.07 1.41 22.22
CA ASN A 92 -3.25 1.07 23.64
C ASN A 92 -4.27 -0.07 23.80
N ALA A 93 -5.39 -0.03 23.08
CA ALA A 93 -6.38 -1.11 23.10
C ALA A 93 -5.83 -2.43 22.51
N PHE A 94 -5.02 -2.38 21.45
CA PHE A 94 -4.30 -3.54 20.93
C PHE A 94 -3.29 -4.04 21.96
N LYS A 95 -2.56 -3.16 22.62
CA LYS A 95 -1.58 -3.53 23.64
C LYS A 95 -2.23 -4.20 24.86
N GLU A 96 -3.39 -3.74 25.32
CA GLU A 96 -4.16 -4.44 26.38
C GLU A 96 -4.64 -5.85 25.97
N ILE A 97 -4.82 -6.11 24.67
CA ILE A 97 -5.20 -7.41 24.11
C ILE A 97 -3.94 -8.28 23.85
N TYR A 98 -2.82 -7.68 23.46
CA TYR A 98 -1.60 -8.36 23.00
C TYR A 98 -0.59 -8.63 24.14
N ASP A 99 -0.46 -7.74 25.14
CA ASP A 99 0.36 -8.00 26.33
C ASP A 99 -0.20 -9.18 27.17
N LYS A 100 -1.50 -9.49 27.02
CA LYS A 100 -2.14 -10.69 27.59
C LYS A 100 -1.80 -12.01 26.89
N SER A 101 -1.22 -11.97 25.69
CA SER A 101 -0.86 -13.17 24.91
C SER A 101 0.64 -13.31 24.62
N VAL A 102 1.45 -12.26 24.88
CA VAL A 102 2.88 -12.22 24.52
C VAL A 102 3.83 -12.06 25.71
N SER A 103 3.31 -11.83 26.93
CA SER A 103 4.09 -11.65 28.17
C SER A 103 5.07 -12.80 28.50
N ASP A 104 4.86 -14.00 27.97
CA ASP A 104 5.69 -15.18 28.25
C ASP A 104 6.94 -15.32 27.35
N SER A 105 7.17 -14.41 26.40
CA SER A 105 8.30 -14.51 25.43
C SER A 105 9.34 -13.38 25.50
N VAL A 106 9.03 -12.27 26.18
CA VAL A 106 9.90 -11.08 26.22
C VAL A 106 10.86 -11.15 27.42
N GLY A 107 11.73 -12.16 27.40
CA GLY A 107 12.76 -12.39 28.42
C GLY A 107 13.88 -13.35 27.99
N ALA A 108 13.93 -13.71 26.70
CA ALA A 108 14.87 -14.69 26.19
C ALA A 108 16.32 -14.18 26.24
N SER A 109 17.13 -14.80 27.11
CA SER A 109 18.59 -14.80 26.95
C SER A 109 18.93 -15.36 25.57
N TYR A 110 19.71 -14.62 24.77
CA TYR A 110 20.24 -15.11 23.50
C TYR A 110 20.86 -16.49 23.69
N THR A 111 20.54 -17.41 22.80
CA THR A 111 21.20 -18.72 22.70
C THR A 111 22.70 -18.54 22.43
N LYS A 112 23.51 -19.54 22.77
CA LYS A 112 24.97 -19.49 22.54
C LYS A 112 25.31 -19.27 21.07
N ASP A 113 24.48 -19.80 20.17
CA ASP A 113 24.66 -19.69 18.72
C ASP A 113 24.31 -18.28 18.23
N GLU A 114 23.22 -17.67 18.72
CA GLU A 114 22.90 -16.26 18.47
C GLU A 114 24.00 -15.31 18.98
N GLN A 115 24.53 -15.55 20.18
CA GLN A 115 25.65 -14.75 20.72
C GLN A 115 26.90 -14.87 19.84
N THR A 116 27.17 -16.05 19.29
CA THR A 116 28.29 -16.29 18.39
C THR A 116 28.08 -15.55 17.06
N SER A 117 26.89 -15.65 16.46
CA SER A 117 26.51 -14.91 15.24
C SER A 117 26.58 -13.39 15.42
N ILE A 118 26.14 -12.86 16.58
CA ILE A 118 26.26 -11.43 16.91
C ILE A 118 27.73 -11.00 17.02
N ASN A 119 28.60 -11.81 17.65
CA ASN A 119 30.02 -11.50 17.73
C ASN A 119 30.69 -11.49 16.34
N GLU A 120 30.38 -12.47 15.47
CA GLU A 120 30.85 -12.49 14.08
C GLU A 120 30.33 -11.32 13.25
N ALA A 121 29.07 -10.91 13.46
CA ALA A 121 28.48 -9.73 12.84
C ALA A 121 29.21 -8.45 13.26
N LEU A 122 29.57 -8.31 14.54
CA LEU A 122 30.29 -7.14 15.06
C LEU A 122 31.75 -7.08 14.57
N VAL A 123 32.42 -8.22 14.38
CA VAL A 123 33.74 -8.27 13.73
C VAL A 123 33.63 -7.86 12.27
N SER A 124 32.63 -8.39 11.55
CA SER A 124 32.35 -8.04 10.15
C SER A 124 32.01 -6.56 9.98
N LEU A 125 31.27 -5.98 10.93
CA LEU A 125 30.90 -4.56 10.96
C LEU A 125 32.13 -3.65 11.09
N ARG A 126 33.06 -3.97 12.00
CA ARG A 126 34.32 -3.22 12.16
C ARG A 126 35.15 -3.27 10.87
N MET A 127 35.27 -4.45 10.26
CA MET A 127 35.94 -4.59 8.96
C MET A 127 35.24 -3.79 7.85
N ALA A 128 33.91 -3.70 7.87
CA ALA A 128 33.15 -2.88 6.92
C ALA A 128 33.49 -1.39 7.07
N GLN A 129 33.54 -0.90 8.31
CA GLN A 129 33.94 0.48 8.64
C GLN A 129 35.40 0.75 8.23
N ASP A 130 36.33 -0.15 8.53
CA ASP A 130 37.74 -0.03 8.11
C ASP A 130 37.90 0.01 6.58
N MET A 131 37.15 -0.82 5.85
CA MET A 131 37.15 -0.80 4.38
C MET A 131 36.52 0.49 3.83
N TYR A 132 35.47 1.01 4.46
CA TYR A 132 34.85 2.28 4.07
C TYR A 132 35.79 3.47 4.30
N LEU A 133 36.44 3.56 5.48
CA LEU A 133 37.46 4.57 5.76
C LEU A 133 38.67 4.48 4.83
N ALA A 134 38.99 3.28 4.34
CA ALA A 134 40.01 3.05 3.31
C ALA A 134 39.54 3.32 1.86
N GLY A 135 38.33 3.84 1.65
CA GLY A 135 37.75 4.16 0.34
C GLY A 135 37.43 2.94 -0.53
N LYS A 136 37.16 1.78 0.08
CA LYS A 136 36.91 0.49 -0.59
C LYS A 136 35.43 0.11 -0.50
N ASP A 137 34.57 0.99 -0.99
CA ASP A 137 33.11 0.93 -0.84
C ASP A 137 32.49 -0.42 -1.27
N ASP A 138 32.96 -1.03 -2.37
CA ASP A 138 32.51 -2.36 -2.81
C ASP A 138 32.76 -3.46 -1.77
N LYS A 139 33.89 -3.37 -1.03
CA LYS A 139 34.23 -4.32 0.04
C LYS A 139 33.45 -3.99 1.30
N ALA A 140 33.28 -2.70 1.61
CA ALA A 140 32.47 -2.26 2.73
C ALA A 140 31.02 -2.74 2.59
N SER A 141 30.38 -2.55 1.43
CA SER A 141 28.99 -3.00 1.18
C SER A 141 28.82 -4.50 1.47
N ARG A 142 29.68 -5.35 0.92
CA ARG A 142 29.63 -6.81 1.15
C ARG A 142 29.81 -7.19 2.62
N LEU A 143 30.66 -6.47 3.37
CA LEU A 143 30.88 -6.71 4.79
C LEU A 143 29.70 -6.21 5.66
N PHE A 144 29.08 -5.08 5.31
CA PHE A 144 27.84 -4.63 5.93
C PHE A 144 26.67 -5.59 5.66
N GLU A 145 26.51 -6.05 4.41
CA GLU A 145 25.52 -7.06 4.02
C GLU A 145 25.74 -8.37 4.78
N HIS A 146 26.99 -8.80 4.96
CA HIS A 146 27.33 -9.98 5.75
C HIS A 146 27.01 -9.81 7.24
N ALA A 147 27.36 -8.66 7.83
CA ALA A 147 27.02 -8.34 9.22
C ALA A 147 25.50 -8.31 9.44
N LEU A 148 24.74 -7.75 8.49
CA LEU A 148 23.27 -7.71 8.53
C LEU A 148 22.66 -9.11 8.38
N ALA A 149 23.24 -9.98 7.53
CA ALA A 149 22.78 -11.36 7.38
C ALA A 149 22.99 -12.19 8.66
N LEU A 150 24.08 -11.95 9.39
CA LEU A 150 24.39 -12.62 10.67
C LEU A 150 23.54 -12.08 11.84
N ALA A 151 23.32 -10.76 11.91
CA ALA A 151 22.61 -10.12 13.01
C ALA A 151 21.59 -9.06 12.52
N PRO A 152 20.49 -9.47 11.85
CA PRO A 152 19.55 -8.55 11.17
C PRO A 152 18.75 -7.64 12.11
N ARG A 153 18.79 -7.91 13.42
CA ARG A 153 18.14 -7.11 14.47
C ARG A 153 19.14 -6.45 15.43
N HIS A 154 20.40 -6.31 15.04
CA HIS A 154 21.39 -5.62 15.88
C HIS A 154 21.39 -4.10 15.61
N PRO A 155 21.10 -3.24 16.60
CA PRO A 155 20.87 -1.81 16.35
C PRO A 155 22.11 -1.08 15.80
N GLU A 156 23.32 -1.47 16.22
CA GLU A 156 24.56 -0.87 15.70
C GLU A 156 24.84 -1.28 14.24
N VAL A 157 24.47 -2.50 13.83
CA VAL A 157 24.66 -2.97 12.45
C VAL A 157 23.73 -2.18 11.52
N LEU A 158 22.47 -2.02 11.94
CA LEU A 158 21.47 -1.22 11.23
C LEU A 158 21.89 0.25 11.12
N LEU A 159 22.32 0.87 12.23
CA LEU A 159 22.77 2.27 12.26
C LEU A 159 23.95 2.51 11.30
N ARG A 160 25.05 1.77 11.46
CA ARG A 160 26.27 2.00 10.66
C ARG A 160 26.11 1.63 9.19
N TYR A 161 25.29 0.63 8.88
CA TYR A 161 24.96 0.34 7.48
C TYR A 161 24.06 1.43 6.88
N GLY A 162 23.13 2.01 7.65
CA GLY A 162 22.36 3.18 7.25
C GLY A 162 23.26 4.38 6.89
N GLU A 163 24.26 4.68 7.72
CA GLU A 163 25.25 5.75 7.48
C GLU A 163 26.04 5.51 6.18
N PHE A 164 26.50 4.28 5.96
CA PHE A 164 27.17 3.90 4.70
C PHE A 164 26.27 4.06 3.48
N LEU A 165 25.01 3.60 3.55
CA LEU A 165 24.04 3.74 2.46
C LEU A 165 23.73 5.21 2.14
N GLU A 166 23.65 6.05 3.15
CA GLU A 166 23.39 7.47 3.01
C GLU A 166 24.56 8.21 2.33
N HIS A 167 25.79 7.97 2.81
CA HIS A 167 26.96 8.76 2.41
C HIS A 167 27.70 8.22 1.17
N SER A 168 27.82 6.89 1.03
CA SER A 168 28.43 6.26 -0.15
C SER A 168 27.39 6.06 -1.26
N GLN A 169 26.34 5.28 -0.98
CA GLN A 169 25.38 4.86 -2.03
C GLN A 169 24.28 5.88 -2.33
N ARG A 170 24.18 6.97 -1.56
CA ARG A 170 23.11 8.00 -1.65
C ARG A 170 21.69 7.43 -1.54
N ASN A 171 21.53 6.26 -0.91
CA ASN A 171 20.25 5.59 -0.75
C ASN A 171 19.55 6.02 0.56
N ILE A 172 19.12 7.27 0.59
CA ILE A 172 18.53 7.92 1.78
C ILE A 172 17.27 7.18 2.26
N VAL A 173 16.48 6.59 1.34
CA VAL A 173 15.24 5.87 1.69
C VAL A 173 15.53 4.59 2.48
N LEU A 174 16.55 3.82 2.08
CA LEU A 174 16.94 2.60 2.80
C LEU A 174 17.73 2.93 4.08
N ALA A 175 18.54 4.00 4.08
CA ALA A 175 19.19 4.51 5.29
C ALA A 175 18.16 4.89 6.37
N ASP A 176 17.14 5.67 6.01
CA ASP A 176 16.03 6.06 6.90
C ASP A 176 15.27 4.85 7.47
N GLN A 177 15.07 3.81 6.64
CA GLN A 177 14.46 2.55 7.08
C GLN A 177 15.33 1.86 8.14
N TYR A 178 16.65 1.79 7.96
CA TYR A 178 17.53 1.17 8.97
C TYR A 178 17.67 2.03 10.23
N TYR A 179 17.69 3.37 10.13
CA TYR A 179 17.63 4.24 11.30
C TYR A 179 16.32 4.03 12.09
N PHE A 180 15.19 3.88 11.39
CA PHE A 180 13.90 3.55 12.01
C PHE A 180 13.95 2.17 12.70
N GLN A 181 14.43 1.13 12.02
CA GLN A 181 14.57 -0.22 12.59
C GLN A 181 15.50 -0.23 13.82
N ALA A 182 16.63 0.48 13.77
CA ALA A 182 17.51 0.64 14.92
C ALA A 182 16.79 1.29 16.12
N LEU A 183 15.91 2.28 15.88
CA LEU A 183 15.11 2.92 16.92
C LEU A 183 13.93 2.07 17.44
N THR A 184 13.34 1.19 16.64
CA THR A 184 12.33 0.22 17.16
C THR A 184 12.94 -0.78 18.14
N ILE A 185 14.25 -1.05 18.01
CA ILE A 185 14.99 -2.01 18.85
C ILE A 185 15.69 -1.32 20.02
N SER A 186 16.25 -0.12 19.80
CA SER A 186 16.89 0.72 20.81
C SER A 186 16.36 2.17 20.72
N PRO A 187 15.18 2.47 21.31
CA PRO A 187 14.55 3.79 21.24
C PRO A 187 15.38 4.92 21.88
N SER A 188 16.38 4.57 22.70
CA SER A 188 17.30 5.51 23.36
C SER A 188 18.57 5.79 22.57
N ASN A 189 18.76 5.23 21.37
CA ASN A 189 19.94 5.50 20.55
C ASN A 189 19.89 6.92 19.96
N SER A 190 20.73 7.81 20.48
CA SER A 190 20.78 9.23 20.08
C SER A 190 21.31 9.46 18.67
N GLU A 191 22.23 8.64 18.17
CA GLU A 191 22.78 8.74 16.81
C GLU A 191 21.70 8.35 15.78
N ALA A 192 21.03 7.21 15.99
CA ALA A 192 19.93 6.78 15.15
C ALA A 192 18.77 7.79 15.16
N LEU A 193 18.47 8.42 16.31
CA LEU A 193 17.44 9.45 16.42
C LEU A 193 17.80 10.71 15.63
N ALA A 194 19.04 11.21 15.76
CA ALA A 194 19.50 12.37 15.02
C ALA A 194 19.52 12.14 13.50
N ASN A 195 19.97 10.95 13.07
CA ASN A 195 19.97 10.54 11.67
C ASN A 195 18.53 10.44 11.13
N ARG A 196 17.61 9.74 11.81
CA ARG A 196 16.20 9.63 11.43
C ARG A 196 15.49 10.98 11.39
N GLN A 197 15.74 11.89 12.33
CA GLN A 197 15.16 13.24 12.32
C GLN A 197 15.56 14.02 11.06
N ARG A 198 16.79 13.83 10.57
CA ARG A 198 17.33 14.49 9.39
C ARG A 198 16.87 13.84 8.08
N THR A 199 16.75 12.51 8.03
CA THR A 199 16.29 11.80 6.82
C THR A 199 14.78 11.81 6.64
N ALA A 200 14.00 11.91 7.73
CA ALA A 200 12.53 11.81 7.67
C ALA A 200 11.88 12.78 6.69
N ASP A 201 12.16 14.08 6.81
CA ASP A 201 11.55 15.12 5.98
C ASP A 201 11.97 14.98 4.50
N VAL A 202 13.21 14.50 4.25
CA VAL A 202 13.72 14.22 2.89
C VAL A 202 13.00 13.03 2.27
N VAL A 203 12.85 11.93 3.01
CA VAL A 203 12.17 10.72 2.54
C VAL A 203 10.68 10.96 2.34
N GLN A 204 10.02 11.70 3.23
CA GLN A 204 8.64 12.16 3.04
C GLN A 204 8.49 12.94 1.73
N THR A 205 9.39 13.91 1.47
CA THR A 205 9.38 14.69 0.23
C THR A 205 9.57 13.82 -1.03
N LEU A 206 10.39 12.77 -0.95
CA LEU A 206 10.59 11.81 -2.05
C LEU A 206 9.35 10.95 -2.29
N ASP A 207 8.72 10.46 -1.23
CA ASP A 207 7.48 9.68 -1.31
C ASP A 207 6.33 10.53 -1.87
N GLU A 208 6.14 11.77 -1.39
CA GLU A 208 5.11 12.70 -1.91
C GLU A 208 5.27 13.00 -3.41
N ARG A 209 6.50 13.29 -3.87
CA ARG A 209 6.79 13.49 -5.30
C ARG A 209 6.49 12.25 -6.14
N ARG A 210 6.72 11.06 -5.58
CA ARG A 210 6.39 9.81 -6.25
C ARG A 210 4.88 9.66 -6.42
N LEU A 211 4.09 9.94 -5.39
CA LEU A 211 2.63 9.89 -5.45
C LEU A 211 2.08 10.87 -6.51
N GLN A 212 2.61 12.11 -6.57
CA GLN A 212 2.28 13.08 -7.64
C GLN A 212 2.62 12.59 -9.06
N SER A 213 3.69 11.79 -9.20
CA SER A 213 4.02 11.14 -10.48
C SER A 213 2.99 10.06 -10.85
N LEU A 214 2.51 9.28 -9.86
CA LEU A 214 1.44 8.29 -10.07
C LEU A 214 0.11 8.94 -10.43
N ASP A 215 -0.26 10.06 -9.80
CA ASP A 215 -1.41 10.88 -10.20
C ASP A 215 -1.30 11.31 -11.67
N SER A 216 -0.15 11.88 -12.05
CA SER A 216 0.09 12.34 -13.43
C SER A 216 -0.03 11.20 -14.45
N LYS A 217 0.50 10.00 -14.12
CA LYS A 217 0.39 8.79 -14.96
C LYS A 217 -1.06 8.26 -15.02
N ARG A 218 -1.81 8.28 -13.92
CA ARG A 218 -3.24 7.92 -13.87
C ARG A 218 -4.07 8.84 -14.75
N ASP A 219 -3.84 10.15 -14.65
CA ASP A 219 -4.63 11.15 -15.38
C ASP A 219 -4.33 11.08 -16.89
N ALA A 220 -3.07 10.86 -17.26
CA ALA A 220 -2.67 10.57 -18.64
C ALA A 220 -3.35 9.32 -19.21
N LEU A 221 -3.46 8.23 -18.43
CA LEU A 221 -4.18 7.01 -18.82
C LEU A 221 -5.70 7.25 -18.93
N SER A 222 -6.26 8.03 -18.01
CA SER A 222 -7.70 8.34 -17.96
C SER A 222 -8.16 9.25 -19.10
N ALA A 223 -7.24 10.04 -19.67
CA ALA A 223 -7.49 10.84 -20.87
C ALA A 223 -7.62 9.99 -22.16
N ILE A 224 -7.24 8.71 -22.13
CA ILE A 224 -7.31 7.83 -23.30
C ILE A 224 -8.72 7.27 -23.44
N HIS A 225 -9.37 7.59 -24.57
CA HIS A 225 -10.75 7.19 -24.82
C HIS A 225 -10.95 5.66 -24.81
N GLU A 226 -11.98 5.19 -24.10
CA GLU A 226 -12.30 3.76 -23.89
C GLU A 226 -12.48 2.93 -25.18
N SER A 227 -12.80 3.57 -26.31
CA SER A 227 -12.87 2.87 -27.60
C SER A 227 -11.51 2.52 -28.19
N ASN A 228 -10.40 3.02 -27.63
CA ASN A 228 -9.04 2.74 -28.11
C ASN A 228 -8.78 1.22 -28.10
N GLY A 229 -8.54 0.66 -29.28
CA GLY A 229 -8.37 -0.79 -29.44
C GLY A 229 -7.15 -1.36 -28.72
N ALA A 230 -6.10 -0.56 -28.53
CA ALA A 230 -4.92 -0.95 -27.78
C ALA A 230 -5.17 -0.95 -26.27
N LEU A 231 -5.85 0.07 -25.74
CA LEU A 231 -6.31 0.11 -24.35
C LEU A 231 -7.19 -1.08 -24.00
N ARG A 232 -8.15 -1.43 -24.88
CA ARG A 232 -9.03 -2.59 -24.70
C ARG A 232 -8.26 -3.92 -24.69
N ARG A 233 -7.23 -4.07 -25.53
CA ARG A 233 -6.32 -5.24 -25.50
C ARG A 233 -5.51 -5.29 -24.21
N ALA A 234 -4.93 -4.17 -23.78
CA ALA A 234 -4.16 -4.07 -22.54
C ALA A 234 -5.02 -4.42 -21.31
N LYS A 235 -6.25 -3.89 -21.22
CA LYS A 235 -7.21 -4.23 -20.15
C LYS A 235 -7.55 -5.73 -20.13
N LYS A 236 -7.79 -6.36 -21.30
CA LYS A 236 -8.05 -7.80 -21.38
C LYS A 236 -6.84 -8.63 -20.93
N GLU A 237 -5.63 -8.25 -21.34
CA GLU A 237 -4.43 -8.98 -20.97
C GLU A 237 -4.10 -8.83 -19.48
N ALA A 238 -4.15 -7.60 -18.95
CA ALA A 238 -3.94 -7.32 -17.54
C ALA A 238 -4.92 -8.07 -16.62
N TYR A 239 -6.15 -8.34 -17.06
CA TYR A 239 -7.11 -9.17 -16.34
C TYR A 239 -6.58 -10.60 -16.12
N PHE A 240 -6.08 -11.25 -17.17
CA PHE A 240 -5.49 -12.59 -17.07
C PHE A 240 -4.21 -12.58 -16.23
N GLN A 241 -3.35 -11.59 -16.42
CA GLN A 241 -2.11 -11.41 -15.65
C GLN A 241 -2.38 -11.22 -14.16
N HIS A 242 -3.40 -10.43 -13.80
CA HIS A 242 -3.78 -10.21 -12.40
C HIS A 242 -4.19 -11.52 -11.72
N ILE A 243 -5.07 -12.32 -12.35
CA ILE A 243 -5.49 -13.61 -11.80
C ILE A 243 -4.28 -14.54 -11.67
N TYR A 244 -3.51 -14.74 -12.74
CA TYR A 244 -2.32 -15.59 -12.78
C TYR A 244 -1.30 -15.26 -11.69
N HIS A 245 -0.96 -13.97 -11.53
CA HIS A 245 -0.01 -13.57 -10.50
C HIS A 245 -0.61 -13.64 -9.09
N SER A 246 -1.88 -13.30 -8.91
CA SER A 246 -2.52 -13.32 -7.58
C SER A 246 -2.67 -14.75 -7.03
N VAL A 247 -3.06 -15.74 -7.85
CA VAL A 247 -3.04 -17.15 -7.40
C VAL A 247 -1.61 -17.70 -7.29
N GLY A 248 -0.72 -17.28 -8.19
CA GLY A 248 0.68 -17.70 -8.19
C GLY A 248 1.50 -17.23 -6.98
N ILE A 249 1.08 -16.17 -6.29
CA ILE A 249 1.67 -15.74 -5.00
C ILE A 249 1.34 -16.74 -3.88
N GLU A 250 0.17 -17.38 -3.91
CA GLU A 250 -0.24 -18.35 -2.88
C GLU A 250 0.30 -19.76 -3.13
N GLY A 251 0.79 -20.04 -4.35
CA GLY A 251 1.47 -21.29 -4.69
C GLY A 251 0.90 -22.03 -5.91
N ASN A 252 -0.19 -21.52 -6.49
CA ASN A 252 -0.81 -22.11 -7.68
C ASN A 252 0.20 -22.26 -8.84
N THR A 253 0.29 -23.48 -9.37
CA THR A 253 1.32 -23.92 -10.32
C THR A 253 0.89 -23.80 -11.79
N MET A 254 -0.29 -23.23 -12.05
CA MET A 254 -0.77 -22.96 -13.40
C MET A 254 0.13 -21.96 -14.12
N THR A 255 0.33 -22.15 -15.42
CA THR A 255 0.96 -21.16 -16.31
C THR A 255 -0.05 -20.08 -16.69
N LEU A 256 0.43 -18.92 -17.17
CA LEU A 256 -0.43 -17.87 -17.71
C LEU A 256 -1.29 -18.37 -18.87
N ALA A 257 -0.74 -19.22 -19.76
CA ALA A 257 -1.46 -19.78 -20.89
C ALA A 257 -2.59 -20.73 -20.45
N GLN A 258 -2.33 -21.58 -19.45
CA GLN A 258 -3.35 -22.42 -18.82
C GLN A 258 -4.43 -21.58 -18.14
N THR A 259 -4.03 -20.56 -17.36
CA THR A 259 -4.93 -19.62 -16.70
C THR A 259 -5.85 -18.92 -17.71
N ARG A 260 -5.31 -18.40 -18.81
CA ARG A 260 -6.08 -17.80 -19.90
C ARG A 260 -7.06 -18.81 -20.51
N SER A 261 -6.59 -20.03 -20.83
CA SER A 261 -7.41 -21.09 -21.41
C SER A 261 -8.62 -21.44 -20.52
N ILE A 262 -8.41 -21.64 -19.22
CA ILE A 262 -9.47 -21.94 -18.24
C ILE A 262 -10.53 -20.84 -18.23
N LEU A 263 -10.09 -19.57 -18.26
CA LEU A 263 -10.99 -18.42 -18.17
C LEU A 263 -11.78 -18.15 -19.46
N GLU A 264 -11.19 -18.43 -20.63
CA GLU A 264 -11.84 -18.25 -21.95
C GLU A 264 -12.70 -19.45 -22.37
N THR A 265 -12.25 -20.68 -22.15
CA THR A 265 -12.92 -21.91 -22.63
C THR A 265 -13.75 -22.62 -21.58
N ARG A 266 -13.49 -22.37 -20.28
CA ARG A 266 -14.01 -23.14 -19.13
C ARG A 266 -13.67 -24.64 -19.16
N MET A 267 -12.67 -25.04 -19.94
CA MET A 267 -12.14 -26.40 -19.98
C MET A 267 -11.08 -26.61 -18.89
N ALA A 268 -11.05 -27.82 -18.33
CA ALA A 268 -10.00 -28.25 -17.43
C ALA A 268 -8.69 -28.53 -18.19
N VAL A 269 -7.57 -28.35 -17.49
CA VAL A 269 -6.22 -28.65 -17.92
C VAL A 269 -5.80 -29.97 -17.30
N ASP A 270 -5.40 -30.93 -18.14
CA ASP A 270 -4.98 -32.26 -17.70
C ASP A 270 -3.73 -32.21 -16.80
N GLY A 271 -3.65 -33.16 -15.85
CA GLY A 271 -2.53 -33.28 -14.90
C GLY A 271 -2.40 -32.17 -13.86
N LYS A 272 -3.43 -31.32 -13.67
CA LYS A 272 -3.46 -30.22 -12.68
C LYS A 272 -4.53 -30.41 -11.61
N SER A 273 -4.35 -29.82 -10.43
CA SER A 273 -5.32 -29.98 -9.33
C SER A 273 -6.65 -29.30 -9.65
N ILE A 274 -7.76 -29.91 -9.22
CA ILE A 274 -9.10 -29.30 -9.31
C ILE A 274 -9.13 -28.00 -8.51
N ASP A 275 -8.47 -27.95 -7.35
CA ASP A 275 -8.42 -26.76 -6.51
C ASP A 275 -7.74 -25.59 -7.24
N GLU A 276 -6.64 -25.84 -7.96
CA GLU A 276 -5.94 -24.82 -8.74
C GLU A 276 -6.81 -24.20 -9.86
N HIS A 277 -7.74 -24.97 -10.43
CA HIS A 277 -8.74 -24.45 -11.37
C HIS A 277 -9.80 -23.62 -10.63
N ASN A 278 -10.29 -24.13 -9.50
CA ASN A 278 -11.32 -23.50 -8.69
C ASN A 278 -10.87 -22.16 -8.10
N GLU A 279 -9.59 -22.02 -7.73
CA GLU A 279 -8.99 -20.73 -7.37
C GLU A 279 -9.05 -19.70 -8.50
N ILE A 280 -8.69 -20.11 -9.72
CA ILE A 280 -8.70 -19.24 -10.91
C ILE A 280 -10.14 -18.80 -11.24
N LEU A 281 -11.10 -19.73 -11.16
CA LEU A 281 -12.51 -19.46 -11.38
C LEU A 281 -13.12 -18.58 -10.26
N GLY A 282 -12.71 -18.78 -9.01
CA GLY A 282 -13.11 -17.95 -7.87
C GLY A 282 -12.60 -16.50 -7.99
N MET A 283 -11.33 -16.33 -8.35
CA MET A 283 -10.75 -15.01 -8.65
C MET A 283 -11.47 -14.29 -9.80
N ASP A 284 -11.85 -15.00 -10.86
CA ASP A 284 -12.65 -14.45 -11.98
C ASP A 284 -14.04 -13.99 -11.54
N LEU A 285 -14.75 -14.77 -10.70
CA LEU A 285 -16.03 -14.33 -10.13
C LEU A 285 -15.85 -13.11 -9.20
N ALA A 286 -14.80 -13.10 -8.39
CA ALA A 286 -14.51 -12.02 -7.45
C ALA A 286 -14.21 -10.70 -8.17
N MET A 287 -13.39 -10.72 -9.22
CA MET A 287 -13.11 -9.53 -10.05
C MET A 287 -14.36 -9.04 -10.80
N LYS A 288 -15.19 -9.94 -11.33
CA LYS A 288 -16.47 -9.57 -11.95
C LYS A 288 -17.41 -8.88 -10.96
N TYR A 289 -17.49 -9.37 -9.72
CA TYR A 289 -18.27 -8.75 -8.65
C TYR A 289 -17.75 -7.36 -8.26
N ILE A 290 -16.43 -7.17 -8.16
CA ILE A 290 -15.84 -5.85 -7.93
C ILE A 290 -16.29 -4.86 -9.00
N ASN A 291 -16.08 -5.22 -10.27
CA ASN A 291 -16.44 -4.39 -11.42
C ASN A 291 -17.94 -4.06 -11.47
N ALA A 292 -18.81 -5.00 -11.13
CA ALA A 292 -20.25 -4.85 -11.23
C ALA A 292 -20.93 -4.22 -9.99
N SER A 293 -20.27 -4.23 -8.83
CA SER A 293 -20.96 -3.90 -7.56
C SER A 293 -20.17 -3.07 -6.56
N LEU A 294 -18.82 -3.05 -6.60
CA LEU A 294 -18.00 -2.35 -5.59
C LEU A 294 -17.32 -1.08 -6.12
N VAL A 295 -16.97 -1.02 -7.41
CA VAL A 295 -16.27 0.14 -8.01
C VAL A 295 -17.10 1.43 -7.98
N GLN A 296 -18.44 1.35 -7.96
CA GLN A 296 -19.33 2.52 -7.89
C GLN A 296 -20.01 2.70 -6.53
N LYS A 297 -19.69 1.84 -5.55
CA LYS A 297 -20.32 1.88 -4.23
C LYS A 297 -19.64 2.95 -3.35
N ILE A 298 -20.42 3.67 -2.54
CA ILE A 298 -19.90 4.72 -1.64
C ILE A 298 -19.15 4.07 -0.47
N ASP A 299 -19.78 3.18 0.27
CA ASP A 299 -19.17 2.52 1.45
C ASP A 299 -18.81 1.06 1.17
N ILE A 300 -17.66 0.62 1.70
CA ILE A 300 -17.27 -0.80 1.75
C ILE A 300 -17.58 -1.32 3.15
N THR A 301 -18.54 -2.25 3.23
CA THR A 301 -19.00 -2.85 4.49
C THR A 301 -18.36 -4.22 4.70
N ILE A 302 -18.38 -4.75 5.94
CA ILE A 302 -18.00 -6.14 6.23
C ILE A 302 -18.72 -7.11 5.30
N LYS A 303 -20.02 -6.89 5.02
CA LYS A 303 -20.81 -7.75 4.13
C LYS A 303 -20.20 -7.83 2.73
N ASP A 304 -19.68 -6.74 2.18
CA ASP A 304 -19.02 -6.74 0.87
C ASP A 304 -17.70 -7.52 0.90
N ILE A 305 -16.95 -7.44 2.01
CA ILE A 305 -15.69 -8.18 2.19
C ILE A 305 -15.96 -9.69 2.32
N LEU A 306 -17.01 -10.08 3.07
CA LEU A 306 -17.47 -11.48 3.14
C LEU A 306 -17.95 -12.00 1.80
N GLU A 307 -18.71 -11.19 1.05
CA GLU A 307 -19.26 -11.56 -0.27
C GLU A 307 -18.19 -11.61 -1.37
N LEU A 308 -17.13 -10.80 -1.23
CA LEU A 308 -15.90 -10.90 -2.02
C LEU A 308 -15.15 -12.20 -1.69
N HIS A 309 -14.90 -12.49 -0.41
CA HIS A 309 -14.23 -13.72 0.04
C HIS A 309 -14.98 -14.99 -0.38
N ARG A 310 -16.32 -14.98 -0.31
CA ARG A 310 -17.20 -16.06 -0.79
C ARG A 310 -16.96 -16.41 -2.25
N ARG A 311 -16.66 -15.42 -3.12
CA ARG A 311 -16.29 -15.68 -4.52
C ARG A 311 -14.86 -16.20 -4.67
N VAL A 312 -13.92 -15.63 -3.92
CA VAL A 312 -12.50 -16.05 -3.93
C VAL A 312 -12.36 -17.52 -3.56
N LEU A 313 -12.97 -17.94 -2.45
CA LEU A 313 -12.76 -19.27 -1.86
C LEU A 313 -13.87 -20.27 -2.21
N GLY A 314 -15.10 -19.83 -2.51
CA GLY A 314 -16.28 -20.70 -2.54
C GLY A 314 -16.32 -21.81 -3.60
N HIS A 315 -15.42 -21.83 -4.59
CA HIS A 315 -15.24 -23.00 -5.47
C HIS A 315 -14.27 -24.05 -4.88
N VAL A 316 -13.36 -23.64 -3.99
CA VAL A 316 -12.38 -24.52 -3.33
C VAL A 316 -12.96 -25.03 -2.02
N ASP A 317 -13.41 -24.10 -1.15
CA ASP A 317 -14.10 -24.39 0.09
C ASP A 317 -15.41 -23.58 0.17
N PRO A 318 -16.56 -24.19 -0.17
CA PRO A 318 -17.87 -23.55 -0.07
C PRO A 318 -18.41 -23.47 1.37
N ILE A 319 -17.77 -24.12 2.36
CA ILE A 319 -18.19 -24.13 3.77
C ILE A 319 -17.59 -22.92 4.50
N GLU A 320 -16.30 -22.66 4.28
CA GLU A 320 -15.58 -21.52 4.88
C GLU A 320 -15.58 -20.28 3.95
N GLY A 321 -16.09 -20.41 2.72
CA GLY A 321 -16.23 -19.33 1.74
C GLY A 321 -17.19 -18.21 2.18
N GLY A 322 -16.63 -17.10 2.65
CA GLY A 322 -17.35 -15.93 3.14
C GLY A 322 -17.69 -15.97 4.63
N GLU A 323 -17.08 -16.86 5.40
CA GLU A 323 -17.25 -17.00 6.85
C GLU A 323 -15.94 -16.67 7.60
N PHE A 324 -16.05 -16.09 8.80
CA PHE A 324 -14.87 -15.85 9.63
C PHE A 324 -14.32 -17.15 10.22
N ARG A 325 -12.98 -17.27 10.32
CA ARG A 325 -12.35 -18.45 10.92
C ARG A 325 -12.76 -18.59 12.39
N ARG A 326 -12.98 -19.85 12.79
CA ARG A 326 -13.40 -20.23 14.14
C ARG A 326 -12.22 -20.64 15.03
N ASN A 327 -11.06 -20.87 14.43
CA ASN A 327 -9.84 -21.38 15.07
C ASN A 327 -8.70 -20.36 15.00
N GLN A 328 -7.70 -20.53 15.85
CA GLN A 328 -6.46 -19.76 15.75
C GLN A 328 -5.54 -20.33 14.67
N VAL A 329 -4.82 -19.45 13.97
CA VAL A 329 -3.88 -19.79 12.89
C VAL A 329 -2.52 -19.12 13.11
N TYR A 330 -1.49 -19.61 12.42
CA TYR A 330 -0.12 -19.10 12.48
C TYR A 330 0.37 -18.82 11.06
N VAL A 331 0.83 -17.61 10.78
CA VAL A 331 1.09 -17.12 9.42
C VAL A 331 2.57 -16.75 9.30
N GLY A 332 3.41 -17.78 9.12
CA GLY A 332 4.86 -17.62 9.22
C GLY A 332 5.25 -17.19 10.64
N GLY A 333 5.87 -16.02 10.78
CA GLY A 333 6.18 -15.41 12.08
C GLY A 333 5.07 -14.52 12.67
N HIS A 334 3.92 -14.38 12.00
CA HIS A 334 2.79 -13.59 12.48
C HIS A 334 1.78 -14.47 13.23
N VAL A 335 1.29 -13.96 14.36
CA VAL A 335 0.19 -14.56 15.12
C VAL A 335 -1.00 -13.58 15.03
N PRO A 336 -1.97 -13.82 14.16
CA PRO A 336 -3.16 -12.97 14.06
C PRO A 336 -3.98 -12.96 15.37
N PRO A 337 -4.87 -11.97 15.56
CA PRO A 337 -5.79 -11.90 16.70
C PRO A 337 -6.66 -13.15 16.89
N GLY A 338 -7.21 -13.36 18.08
CA GLY A 338 -8.05 -14.54 18.36
C GLY A 338 -9.35 -14.53 17.54
N PRO A 339 -9.97 -15.70 17.26
CA PRO A 339 -11.25 -15.76 16.54
C PRO A 339 -12.38 -14.98 17.26
N GLY A 340 -12.31 -14.86 18.59
CA GLY A 340 -13.26 -14.06 19.38
C GLY A 340 -13.17 -12.54 19.13
N ASP A 341 -12.00 -12.03 18.70
CA ASP A 341 -11.78 -10.59 18.47
C ASP A 341 -12.22 -10.15 17.06
N LEU A 342 -12.35 -11.10 16.12
CA LEU A 342 -12.53 -10.81 14.69
C LEU A 342 -13.72 -9.91 14.39
N ALA A 343 -14.87 -10.12 15.07
CA ALA A 343 -16.05 -9.29 14.87
C ALA A 343 -15.79 -7.81 15.24
N LEU A 344 -15.13 -7.55 16.37
CA LEU A 344 -14.79 -6.20 16.81
C LEU A 344 -13.73 -5.56 15.90
N LEU A 345 -12.72 -6.33 15.50
CA LEU A 345 -11.63 -5.85 14.66
C LEU A 345 -12.09 -5.55 13.24
N MET A 346 -12.96 -6.38 12.67
CA MET A 346 -13.55 -6.13 11.36
C MET A 346 -14.50 -4.93 11.38
N GLN A 347 -15.22 -4.69 12.49
CA GLN A 347 -16.03 -3.47 12.67
C GLN A 347 -15.16 -2.21 12.84
N ARG A 348 -14.00 -2.31 13.50
CA ARG A 348 -13.00 -1.22 13.53
C ARG A 348 -12.44 -0.97 12.13
N PHE A 349 -12.15 -2.02 11.38
CA PHE A 349 -11.65 -1.93 10.01
C PHE A 349 -12.66 -1.30 9.05
N GLU A 350 -13.94 -1.69 9.09
CA GLU A 350 -15.02 -1.04 8.31
C GLU A 350 -15.18 0.45 8.66
N ARG A 351 -15.15 0.80 9.96
CA ARG A 351 -15.21 2.21 10.38
C ARG A 351 -13.99 3.00 9.90
N TRP A 352 -12.80 2.41 9.93
CA TRP A 352 -11.59 3.06 9.39
C TRP A 352 -11.67 3.21 7.86
N LEU A 353 -12.11 2.17 7.11
CA LEU A 353 -12.28 2.23 5.67
C LEU A 353 -13.15 3.42 5.26
N ASN A 354 -14.32 3.56 5.86
CA ASN A 354 -15.29 4.60 5.51
C ASN A 354 -15.15 5.89 6.38
N SER A 355 -13.98 6.14 6.98
CA SER A 355 -13.75 7.34 7.80
C SER A 355 -13.39 8.56 6.96
N GLU A 356 -13.70 9.77 7.46
CA GLU A 356 -13.20 11.00 6.84
C GLU A 356 -11.66 11.01 6.80
N HIS A 357 -10.99 10.52 7.85
CA HIS A 357 -9.53 10.46 7.90
C HIS A 357 -8.92 9.59 6.80
N SER A 358 -9.42 8.37 6.56
CA SER A 358 -8.93 7.51 5.47
C SER A 358 -9.16 8.15 4.11
N SER A 359 -10.25 8.90 3.93
CA SER A 359 -10.55 9.64 2.70
C SER A 359 -9.59 10.81 2.42
N THR A 360 -8.85 11.31 3.42
CA THR A 360 -7.81 12.35 3.22
C THR A 360 -6.45 11.79 2.77
N LEU A 361 -6.24 10.48 2.89
CA LEU A 361 -5.00 9.83 2.47
C LEU A 361 -4.94 9.73 0.94
N HIS A 362 -3.74 9.85 0.37
CA HIS A 362 -3.53 9.58 -1.05
C HIS A 362 -4.00 8.14 -1.41
N PRO A 363 -4.71 7.90 -2.53
CA PRO A 363 -5.39 6.61 -2.77
C PRO A 363 -4.48 5.38 -2.74
N VAL A 364 -3.23 5.51 -3.19
CA VAL A 364 -2.22 4.42 -3.13
C VAL A 364 -1.83 4.10 -1.68
N ASN A 365 -1.72 5.12 -0.81
CA ASN A 365 -1.44 4.95 0.61
C ASN A 365 -2.64 4.26 1.29
N TYR A 366 -3.85 4.77 1.05
CA TYR A 366 -5.08 4.22 1.58
C TYR A 366 -5.27 2.74 1.19
N ALA A 367 -5.09 2.40 -0.08
CA ALA A 367 -5.20 1.03 -0.57
C ALA A 367 -4.13 0.09 0.02
N ALA A 368 -2.88 0.54 0.16
CA ALA A 368 -1.81 -0.24 0.79
C ALA A 368 -2.05 -0.46 2.29
N LEU A 369 -2.53 0.56 3.02
CA LEU A 369 -2.91 0.43 4.42
C LEU A 369 -4.12 -0.51 4.60
N ALA A 370 -5.12 -0.42 3.73
CA ALA A 370 -6.29 -1.30 3.74
C ALA A 370 -5.90 -2.77 3.49
N HIS A 371 -5.00 -3.00 2.52
CA HIS A 371 -4.42 -4.31 2.25
C HIS A 371 -3.73 -4.88 3.50
N TYR A 372 -2.80 -4.12 4.09
CA TYR A 372 -2.06 -4.57 5.27
C TYR A 372 -2.98 -4.87 6.45
N LYS A 373 -3.91 -3.96 6.79
CA LYS A 373 -4.86 -4.13 7.89
C LYS A 373 -5.66 -5.43 7.75
N LEU A 374 -6.17 -5.75 6.57
CA LEU A 374 -6.94 -6.98 6.36
C LEU A 374 -6.07 -8.25 6.46
N VAL A 375 -4.86 -8.24 5.87
CA VAL A 375 -3.90 -9.36 6.00
C VAL A 375 -3.46 -9.59 7.46
N HIS A 376 -3.28 -8.50 8.22
CA HIS A 376 -2.84 -8.54 9.62
C HIS A 376 -3.93 -9.06 10.56
N ILE A 377 -5.20 -8.65 10.38
CA ILE A 377 -6.35 -9.22 11.11
C ILE A 377 -6.54 -10.70 10.76
N HIS A 378 -6.30 -11.07 9.50
CA HIS A 378 -6.39 -12.43 8.98
C HIS A 378 -7.73 -13.12 9.31
N PRO A 379 -8.89 -12.55 8.91
CA PRO A 379 -10.20 -12.97 9.41
C PRO A 379 -10.71 -14.31 8.86
N PHE A 380 -10.11 -14.86 7.81
CA PHE A 380 -10.55 -16.09 7.13
C PHE A 380 -9.60 -17.26 7.38
N ILE A 381 -10.03 -18.50 7.13
CA ILE A 381 -9.17 -19.69 7.27
C ILE A 381 -8.11 -19.76 6.17
N ASP A 382 -8.51 -19.38 4.95
CA ASP A 382 -7.69 -19.21 3.75
C ASP A 382 -8.31 -18.06 2.91
N GLY A 383 -7.65 -17.62 1.84
CA GLY A 383 -8.11 -16.57 0.95
C GLY A 383 -7.72 -15.15 1.40
N ASN A 384 -7.18 -14.97 2.61
CA ASN A 384 -6.83 -13.66 3.18
C ASN A 384 -5.96 -12.80 2.25
N GLY A 385 -4.88 -13.37 1.68
CA GLY A 385 -4.00 -12.65 0.75
C GLY A 385 -4.70 -12.26 -0.56
N ARG A 386 -5.41 -13.20 -1.17
CA ARG A 386 -6.20 -13.00 -2.40
C ARG A 386 -7.27 -11.91 -2.20
N THR A 387 -8.06 -12.01 -1.14
CA THR A 387 -9.11 -11.02 -0.80
C THR A 387 -8.51 -9.64 -0.48
N SER A 388 -7.36 -9.56 0.18
CA SER A 388 -6.70 -8.28 0.49
C SER A 388 -6.16 -7.59 -0.76
N ARG A 389 -5.55 -8.33 -1.70
CA ARG A 389 -5.15 -7.79 -3.02
C ARG A 389 -6.34 -7.31 -3.85
N LEU A 390 -7.47 -8.01 -3.75
CA LEU A 390 -8.72 -7.61 -4.42
C LEU A 390 -9.37 -6.38 -3.76
N LEU A 391 -9.36 -6.26 -2.42
CA LEU A 391 -9.82 -5.05 -1.72
C LEU A 391 -8.95 -3.84 -2.08
N MET A 392 -7.62 -4.00 -2.06
CA MET A 392 -6.66 -2.98 -2.51
C MET A 392 -7.00 -2.46 -3.91
N ASN A 393 -7.19 -3.37 -4.87
CA ASN A 393 -7.55 -3.00 -6.23
C ASN A 393 -8.95 -2.37 -6.33
N THR A 394 -9.90 -2.80 -5.50
CA THR A 394 -11.22 -2.14 -5.44
C THR A 394 -11.08 -0.66 -5.06
N LEU A 395 -10.28 -0.34 -4.04
CA LEU A 395 -10.04 1.03 -3.59
C LEU A 395 -9.27 1.86 -4.64
N LEU A 396 -8.27 1.27 -5.29
CA LEU A 396 -7.52 1.91 -6.38
C LEU A 396 -8.41 2.22 -7.59
N MET A 397 -9.26 1.27 -8.01
CA MET A 397 -10.20 1.44 -9.12
C MET A 397 -11.26 2.50 -8.83
N ARG A 398 -11.74 2.59 -7.58
CA ARG A 398 -12.61 3.67 -7.11
C ARG A 398 -11.95 5.06 -7.23
N ALA A 399 -10.63 5.13 -7.17
CA ALA A 399 -9.83 6.34 -7.34
C ALA A 399 -9.26 6.52 -8.76
N GLY A 400 -9.79 5.79 -9.76
CA GLY A 400 -9.41 5.93 -11.17
C GLY A 400 -8.11 5.23 -11.58
N TYR A 401 -7.44 4.51 -10.68
CA TYR A 401 -6.26 3.71 -11.03
C TYR A 401 -6.67 2.37 -11.67
N PRO A 402 -5.84 1.80 -12.58
CA PRO A 402 -6.05 0.44 -13.04
C PRO A 402 -5.86 -0.59 -11.90
N PRO A 403 -6.40 -1.81 -12.03
CA PRO A 403 -6.13 -2.88 -11.07
C PRO A 403 -4.63 -3.21 -11.06
N VAL A 404 -3.99 -3.05 -9.90
CA VAL A 404 -2.54 -3.25 -9.75
C VAL A 404 -2.19 -4.73 -9.73
N ILE A 405 -1.05 -5.04 -10.34
CA ILE A 405 -0.50 -6.40 -10.40
C ILE A 405 0.76 -6.46 -9.54
N ILE A 406 0.73 -7.29 -8.50
CA ILE A 406 1.92 -7.70 -7.75
C ILE A 406 2.47 -8.95 -8.45
N PRO A 407 3.64 -8.92 -9.11
CA PRO A 407 4.15 -10.07 -9.84
C PRO A 407 4.52 -11.21 -8.89
N LYS A 408 4.16 -12.46 -9.22
CA LYS A 408 4.47 -13.63 -8.38
C LYS A 408 5.97 -13.85 -8.14
N GLN A 409 6.83 -13.37 -9.03
CA GLN A 409 8.29 -13.34 -8.87
C GLN A 409 8.72 -12.47 -7.68
N GLN A 410 7.95 -11.45 -7.33
CA GLN A 410 8.21 -10.57 -6.18
C GLN A 410 7.59 -11.09 -4.86
N ARG A 411 7.10 -12.34 -4.82
CA ARG A 411 6.52 -12.99 -3.62
C ARG A 411 7.38 -12.81 -2.36
N ASN A 412 8.70 -12.98 -2.48
CA ASN A 412 9.63 -12.81 -1.35
C ASN A 412 9.72 -11.35 -0.88
N LYS A 413 9.77 -10.37 -1.80
CA LYS A 413 9.77 -8.93 -1.51
C LYS A 413 8.46 -8.50 -0.83
N TYR A 414 7.33 -8.99 -1.34
CA TYR A 414 5.98 -8.79 -0.78
C TYR A 414 5.87 -9.31 0.67
N TYR A 415 6.24 -10.57 0.93
CA TYR A 415 6.20 -11.13 2.29
C TYR A 415 7.22 -10.48 3.23
N HIS A 416 8.41 -10.10 2.75
CA HIS A 416 9.40 -9.36 3.53
C HIS A 416 8.85 -8.00 4.00
N PHE A 417 8.19 -7.23 3.14
CA PHE A 417 7.62 -5.94 3.54
C PHE A 417 6.37 -6.05 4.41
N LEU A 418 5.56 -7.11 4.27
CA LEU A 418 4.51 -7.40 5.26
C LEU A 418 5.09 -7.73 6.64
N LYS A 419 6.24 -8.42 6.69
CA LYS A 419 6.97 -8.65 7.95
C LYS A 419 7.48 -7.34 8.56
N LEU A 420 8.09 -6.45 7.76
CA LEU A 420 8.53 -5.13 8.26
C LEU A 420 7.36 -4.28 8.78
N ALA A 421 6.20 -4.36 8.12
CA ALA A 421 4.99 -3.67 8.57
C ALA A 421 4.49 -4.21 9.93
N ASN A 422 4.55 -5.53 10.15
CA ASN A 422 4.29 -6.15 11.46
C ASN A 422 5.32 -5.73 12.53
N GLU A 423 6.57 -5.48 12.14
CA GLU A 423 7.64 -4.97 13.02
C GLU A 423 7.55 -3.44 13.27
N GLY A 424 6.59 -2.76 12.63
CA GLY A 424 6.24 -1.36 12.89
C GLY A 424 6.52 -0.37 11.75
N ASP A 425 7.28 -0.77 10.71
CA ASP A 425 7.53 0.08 9.53
C ASP A 425 6.74 -0.40 8.31
N ILE A 426 5.60 0.21 8.06
CA ILE A 426 4.74 -0.09 6.91
C ILE A 426 5.16 0.66 5.63
N ARG A 427 6.03 1.67 5.73
CA ARG A 427 6.38 2.53 4.59
C ARG A 427 7.07 1.75 3.45
N PRO A 428 7.95 0.76 3.69
CA PRO A 428 8.45 -0.13 2.65
C PRO A 428 7.35 -0.88 1.90
N PHE A 429 6.28 -1.31 2.59
CA PHE A 429 5.13 -1.95 1.95
C PHE A 429 4.33 -0.96 1.10
N VAL A 430 4.11 0.27 1.57
CA VAL A 430 3.44 1.32 0.77
C VAL A 430 4.25 1.66 -0.48
N ARG A 431 5.56 1.87 -0.35
CA ARG A 431 6.48 2.12 -1.48
C ARG A 431 6.50 0.96 -2.48
N PHE A 432 6.31 -0.27 -2.01
CA PHE A 432 6.17 -1.44 -2.87
C PHE A 432 4.85 -1.46 -3.65
N ILE A 433 3.73 -1.11 -3.02
CA ILE A 433 2.47 -0.93 -3.74
C ILE A 433 2.58 0.23 -4.74
N ALA A 434 3.31 1.29 -4.41
CA ALA A 434 3.66 2.35 -5.36
C ALA A 434 4.54 1.83 -6.54
N ASP A 435 5.57 0.99 -6.30
CA ASP A 435 6.35 0.31 -7.36
C ASP A 435 5.42 -0.47 -8.32
N CYS A 436 4.51 -1.28 -7.76
CA CYS A 436 3.60 -2.10 -8.56
C CYS A 436 2.56 -1.24 -9.30
N THR A 437 2.08 -0.16 -8.68
CA THR A 437 1.15 0.81 -9.30
C THR A 437 1.81 1.49 -10.49
N GLU A 438 3.06 1.95 -10.31
CA GLU A 438 3.86 2.58 -11.35
C GLU A 438 4.06 1.67 -12.55
N LYS A 439 4.57 0.46 -12.33
CA LYS A 439 4.77 -0.56 -13.38
C LYS A 439 3.48 -0.94 -14.09
N THR A 440 2.34 -0.94 -13.37
CA THR A 440 1.03 -1.19 -13.96
C THR A 440 0.61 -0.03 -14.87
N LEU A 441 0.71 1.22 -14.41
CA LEU A 441 0.39 2.41 -15.20
C LEU A 441 1.27 2.51 -16.45
N ASP A 442 2.58 2.27 -16.30
CA ASP A 442 3.55 2.31 -17.40
C ASP A 442 3.24 1.24 -18.45
N LEU A 443 2.83 0.02 -18.06
CA LEU A 443 2.37 -1.00 -19.00
C LEU A 443 1.18 -0.52 -19.84
N TYR A 444 0.18 0.09 -19.21
CA TYR A 444 -1.00 0.60 -19.91
C TYR A 444 -0.64 1.75 -20.87
N LEU A 445 0.08 2.76 -20.37
CA LEU A 445 0.49 3.94 -21.14
C LEU A 445 1.35 3.54 -22.35
N TRP A 446 2.32 2.64 -22.13
CA TRP A 446 3.16 2.08 -23.19
C TRP A 446 2.30 1.37 -24.24
N ALA A 447 1.39 0.48 -23.81
CA ALA A 447 0.53 -0.28 -24.72
C ALA A 447 -0.44 0.58 -25.53
N THR A 448 -0.73 1.81 -25.09
CA THR A 448 -1.55 2.80 -25.79
C THR A 448 -0.77 3.83 -26.60
N SER A 449 0.56 3.88 -26.47
CA SER A 449 1.39 4.79 -27.24
C SER A 449 1.52 4.33 -28.70
N ASP A 450 1.66 5.27 -29.64
CA ASP A 450 1.82 4.98 -31.08
C ASP A 450 3.19 4.37 -31.45
N LEU A 451 3.93 3.80 -30.48
CA LEU A 451 5.21 3.15 -30.69
C LEU A 451 5.02 1.75 -31.32
N PRO A 452 5.60 1.46 -32.50
CA PRO A 452 5.26 0.27 -33.29
C PRO A 452 5.96 -1.03 -32.83
N GLN A 453 5.91 -1.35 -31.53
CA GLN A 453 6.52 -2.56 -30.95
C GLN A 453 5.53 -3.37 -30.10
N GLN A 454 5.89 -4.61 -29.74
CA GLN A 454 5.03 -5.51 -28.96
C GLN A 454 4.99 -5.12 -27.48
N ILE A 455 3.80 -5.16 -26.86
CA ILE A 455 3.58 -4.90 -25.43
C ILE A 455 4.59 -5.70 -24.59
N PRO A 456 5.47 -5.03 -23.80
CA PRO A 456 6.31 -5.73 -22.84
C PRO A 456 5.42 -6.50 -21.89
N MET A 457 5.59 -7.83 -21.84
CA MET A 457 5.01 -8.60 -20.75
C MET A 457 5.60 -8.09 -19.42
N LEU A 458 4.86 -8.18 -18.31
CA LEU A 458 5.37 -7.93 -16.96
C LEU A 458 6.36 -9.04 -16.54
N ILE A 459 7.51 -9.11 -17.22
CA ILE A 459 8.48 -10.21 -17.17
C ILE A 459 9.93 -9.68 -17.25
N GLN A 460 10.80 -10.31 -16.45
CA GLN A 460 12.27 -10.40 -16.54
C GLN A 460 13.24 -9.27 -16.14
N THR A 461 12.86 -8.00 -15.97
CA THR A 461 13.89 -6.97 -15.64
C THR A 461 14.54 -7.09 -14.25
N GLU A 462 13.87 -7.70 -13.26
CA GLU A 462 14.48 -7.98 -11.94
C GLU A 462 15.08 -9.38 -11.82
N SER A 463 14.79 -10.30 -12.75
CA SER A 463 15.38 -11.65 -12.74
C SER A 463 16.89 -11.54 -12.97
N GLU A 464 17.31 -10.83 -14.02
CA GLU A 464 18.74 -10.72 -14.33
C GLU A 464 19.56 -9.90 -13.30
N ALA A 465 18.92 -8.99 -12.56
CA ALA A 465 19.57 -8.26 -11.47
C ALA A 465 19.63 -9.10 -10.18
N GLY A 466 18.53 -9.77 -9.84
CA GLY A 466 18.41 -10.66 -8.67
C GLY A 466 19.17 -11.97 -8.81
N GLU A 467 19.26 -12.53 -10.02
CA GLU A 467 20.06 -13.73 -10.34
C GLU A 467 21.55 -13.40 -10.40
N ARG A 468 21.95 -12.19 -10.83
CA ARG A 468 23.34 -11.73 -10.62
C ARG A 468 23.66 -11.59 -9.14
N LEU A 469 22.73 -11.11 -8.31
CA LEU A 469 22.89 -11.11 -6.85
C LEU A 469 22.96 -12.53 -6.28
N ALA A 470 22.04 -13.43 -6.66
CA ALA A 470 21.98 -14.80 -6.16
C ALA A 470 23.15 -15.69 -6.61
N GLN A 471 23.68 -15.46 -7.82
CA GLN A 471 24.92 -16.08 -8.32
C GLN A 471 26.16 -15.51 -7.62
N MET A 472 26.14 -14.24 -7.17
CA MET A 472 27.18 -13.68 -6.29
C MET A 472 27.03 -14.12 -4.83
N GLN A 473 25.83 -14.47 -4.38
CA GLN A 473 25.51 -14.92 -3.02
C GLN A 473 25.56 -16.45 -2.84
N SER A 474 25.92 -17.20 -3.88
CA SER A 474 26.13 -18.65 -3.81
C SER A 474 27.61 -18.99 -3.63
N PRO A 475 28.11 -19.17 -2.40
CA PRO A 475 29.42 -19.81 -2.22
C PRO A 475 29.31 -21.27 -2.68
N ASN A 476 30.30 -21.74 -3.44
CA ASN A 476 30.44 -23.17 -3.73
C ASN A 476 30.55 -23.96 -2.42
N VAL A 477 29.46 -24.62 -2.01
CA VAL A 477 29.41 -25.45 -0.79
C VAL A 477 30.34 -26.67 -0.88
N ALA A 478 30.92 -26.94 -2.06
CA ALA A 478 31.87 -28.01 -2.34
C ALA A 478 33.38 -27.68 -2.11
N GLN A 479 33.74 -26.51 -1.55
CA GLN A 479 35.15 -26.13 -1.31
C GLN A 479 35.48 -25.70 0.14
N ARG A 480 34.59 -25.93 1.11
CA ARG A 480 34.81 -25.59 2.54
C ARG A 480 35.67 -26.61 3.33
N SER A 481 36.61 -27.27 2.67
CA SER A 481 37.47 -28.29 3.29
C SER A 481 38.96 -28.20 2.88
N SER A 482 39.43 -27.08 2.32
CA SER A 482 40.83 -26.96 1.85
C SER A 482 41.49 -25.59 2.03
N ILE A 483 40.87 -24.66 2.79
CA ILE A 483 41.36 -23.27 2.94
C ILE A 483 41.77 -22.94 4.39
N LEU A 484 41.41 -23.79 5.36
CA LEU A 484 41.84 -23.68 6.77
C LEU A 484 43.14 -24.45 7.09
N GLU A 485 43.63 -25.31 6.19
CA GLU A 485 44.89 -26.07 6.38
C GLU A 485 46.15 -25.35 5.84
N PHE A 486 46.00 -24.16 5.23
CA PHE A 486 47.10 -23.48 4.52
C PHE A 486 47.83 -22.38 5.33
N TYR A 487 47.55 -22.25 6.63
CA TYR A 487 48.14 -21.21 7.49
C TYR A 487 48.83 -21.71 8.78
N GLU A 488 48.89 -23.03 9.03
CA GLU A 488 49.53 -23.59 10.24
C GLU A 488 50.88 -24.31 10.00
N SER A 489 51.37 -24.37 8.76
CA SER A 489 52.65 -25.02 8.41
C SER A 489 53.70 -24.01 7.92
N GLY A 490 54.37 -23.29 8.82
CA GLY A 490 55.24 -22.18 8.38
C GLY A 490 56.16 -21.44 9.35
N SER A 491 56.64 -22.05 10.44
CA SER A 491 57.92 -21.65 11.07
C SER A 491 58.26 -22.60 12.23
N GLY A 492 59.53 -22.99 12.33
CA GLY A 492 60.03 -23.75 13.49
C GLY A 492 61.08 -22.93 14.24
N ALA A 493 61.31 -23.29 15.51
CA ALA A 493 62.62 -23.75 16.00
C ALA A 493 62.62 -23.95 17.54
N LEU A 494 63.45 -24.92 17.98
CA LEU A 494 63.97 -25.16 19.34
C LEU A 494 63.02 -25.80 20.39
N PRO A 495 63.53 -26.73 21.24
CA PRO A 495 64.60 -27.71 21.03
C PRO A 495 64.07 -29.06 20.50
#